data_AF-A0A7W1MUR9-F1
#
_entry.id   AF-A0A7W1MUR9-F1
#
_cell.length_a   1.000
_cell.length_b   1.000
_cell.length_c   1.000
_cell.angle_alpha   90.00
_cell.angle_beta   90.00
_cell.angle_gamma   90.00
#
_symmetry.space_group_name_H-M   'P 1'
#
loop_
_entity.id
_entity.type
_entity.pdbx_description
1 polymer ?
#
loop_
_entity_poly.entity_id
_entity_poly.type
_entity_poly.pdbx_seq_one_letter_code
_entity_poly.pdbx_strand_id
1 'polypeptide(L)'
;MRNFAKLVPIPPLDTINIGLHPGHQATMLKIFGVPGALSRNCSDIANRKLEARIETRNVGPFKATGIGQLLDHLTEIFTEVKGRLPEVFAQAKSDGMLCCRAVRGSKRNFSNHSWGTAIDIRFGDDSDEMGDGLMQLGTSALAPFFHVRGWYWGIGFAATNPKREDSMHFEASDELIRQLFGGESGLIDSSELIIDTATDLAIPLPTRADRKLQSELLSEDEAIEAIAEGHGVLHTTAGTSVDATGTLQDALNLLSRFNPEFAINLGPGDRFRGFFGPKTEAAVKAFQAANDLDADGRVGQDSILALDAALLKLDAAIVRPPEIAAPTDLTVPGDDEMLQPDPGATPAGEPIPFATKLSKGKFQKDSSETTGSSGQILRMSDGTEITTAAEDLHAVREAKDLGRLTATQRRVRKGNITTIRQNGYAYKGREFRVVRIEEKFGGFEGNSGVEEVKATQFGKFDKQDGGTGSGAENIVQTNSDVWGASVKKSRLERVFGKPFKQLAGSAELLSAMVEVFNEKTGKFARVPLVDVGPREDLEAELDLTFSVDEHLGNKGSAHVLFRIT
;
A
#
# COMPACT_ATOMS: atom_id res chain seq x y z
N MET A 1 -39.31 -2.82 4.04
CA MET A 1 -38.28 -1.76 4.17
C MET A 1 -37.45 -2.10 5.39
N ARG A 2 -36.11 -2.18 5.26
CA ARG A 2 -35.25 -2.49 6.41
C ARG A 2 -35.25 -1.30 7.37
N ASN A 3 -35.45 -1.55 8.67
CA ASN A 3 -35.52 -0.50 9.70
C ASN A 3 -34.09 -0.12 10.14
N PHE A 4 -33.59 1.03 9.67
CA PHE A 4 -32.26 1.54 10.04
C PHE A 4 -32.22 2.29 11.37
N ALA A 5 -33.39 2.55 11.99
CA ALA A 5 -33.49 3.05 13.36
C ALA A 5 -33.27 1.95 14.41
N LYS A 6 -33.17 0.68 13.98
CA LYS A 6 -32.93 -0.46 14.88
C LYS A 6 -31.60 -0.26 15.62
N LEU A 7 -31.65 -0.33 16.95
CA LEU A 7 -30.47 -0.33 17.80
C LEU A 7 -29.70 -1.67 17.69
N VAL A 8 -28.39 -1.57 17.54
CA VAL A 8 -27.43 -2.68 17.52
C VAL A 8 -26.22 -2.34 18.39
N PRO A 9 -25.48 -3.32 18.94
CA PRO A 9 -24.30 -3.03 19.74
C PRO A 9 -23.24 -2.26 18.94
N ILE A 10 -22.53 -1.35 19.60
CA ILE A 10 -21.38 -0.67 18.99
C ILE A 10 -20.27 -1.67 18.62
N PRO A 11 -19.49 -1.41 17.56
CA PRO A 11 -18.32 -2.24 17.22
C PRO A 11 -17.19 -2.07 18.26
N PRO A 12 -16.21 -2.98 18.29
CA PRO A 12 -15.00 -2.79 19.09
C PRO A 12 -14.32 -1.45 18.78
N LEU A 13 -13.94 -0.70 19.81
CA LEU A 13 -13.45 0.68 19.66
C LEU A 13 -12.12 0.79 18.90
N ASP A 14 -11.33 -0.28 18.87
CA ASP A 14 -10.09 -0.43 18.11
C ASP A 14 -10.31 -0.67 16.60
N THR A 15 -11.56 -0.89 16.18
CA THR A 15 -11.93 -1.09 14.76
C THR A 15 -12.47 0.17 14.09
N ILE A 16 -12.69 1.25 14.84
CA ILE A 16 -13.27 2.50 14.35
C ILE A 16 -12.26 3.65 14.46
N ASN A 17 -12.44 4.69 13.64
CA ASN A 17 -11.61 5.90 13.65
C ASN A 17 -10.10 5.65 13.54
N ILE A 18 -9.69 4.54 12.91
CA ILE A 18 -8.28 4.16 12.79
C ILE A 18 -7.48 5.29 12.12
N GLY A 19 -6.56 5.89 12.87
CA GLY A 19 -5.72 6.98 12.38
C GLY A 19 -6.40 8.35 12.27
N LEU A 20 -7.56 8.55 12.90
CA LEU A 20 -8.24 9.85 13.02
C LEU A 20 -8.35 10.25 14.49
N HIS A 21 -8.12 11.53 14.78
CA HIS A 21 -8.33 12.09 16.11
C HIS A 21 -9.60 12.97 16.13
N PRO A 22 -10.28 13.04 17.29
CA PRO A 22 -11.42 13.93 17.44
C PRO A 22 -11.00 15.38 17.22
N GLY A 23 -11.86 16.18 16.60
CA GLY A 23 -11.59 17.58 16.27
C GLY A 23 -11.22 18.35 17.53
N HIS A 24 -9.98 18.86 17.61
CA HIS A 24 -9.55 19.53 18.84
C HIS A 24 -10.05 20.97 18.87
N GLN A 25 -10.70 21.36 19.97
CA GLN A 25 -11.11 22.75 20.19
C GLN A 25 -9.96 23.74 20.02
N ALA A 26 -8.73 23.39 20.42
CA ALA A 26 -7.57 24.25 20.23
C ALA A 26 -7.31 24.56 18.75
N THR A 27 -7.43 23.53 17.89
CA THR A 27 -7.35 23.67 16.44
C THR A 27 -8.48 24.53 15.88
N MET A 28 -9.72 24.27 16.31
CA MET A 28 -10.89 25.03 15.86
C MET A 28 -10.81 26.51 16.26
N LEU A 29 -10.41 26.79 17.49
CA LEU A 29 -10.19 28.15 17.98
C LEU A 29 -9.06 28.84 17.22
N LYS A 30 -7.98 28.12 16.90
CA LYS A 30 -6.85 28.66 16.14
C LYS A 30 -7.29 29.04 14.72
N ILE A 31 -7.95 28.13 14.03
CA ILE A 31 -8.29 28.27 12.60
C ILE A 31 -9.50 29.18 12.39
N PHE A 32 -10.58 28.94 13.11
CA PHE A 32 -11.87 29.61 12.89
C PHE A 32 -12.14 30.73 13.89
N GLY A 33 -11.37 30.81 14.97
CA GLY A 33 -11.61 31.73 16.07
C GLY A 33 -12.70 31.26 17.02
N VAL A 34 -12.98 32.09 18.04
CA VAL A 34 -14.09 31.88 18.97
C VAL A 34 -15.40 32.03 18.19
N PRO A 35 -16.32 31.04 18.18
CA PRO A 35 -17.51 31.07 17.33
C PRO A 35 -18.60 32.02 17.86
N GLY A 36 -18.69 32.17 19.18
CA GLY A 36 -19.68 32.99 19.86
C GLY A 36 -19.53 32.90 21.37
N ALA A 37 -20.52 33.41 22.11
CA ALA A 37 -20.54 33.26 23.56
C ALA A 37 -20.69 31.78 23.95
N LEU A 38 -19.95 31.32 24.95
CA LEU A 38 -20.08 29.95 25.44
C LEU A 38 -21.36 29.80 26.28
N SER A 39 -22.39 29.21 25.68
CA SER A 39 -23.70 28.97 26.31
C SER A 39 -24.03 27.48 26.38
N ARG A 40 -24.97 27.10 27.27
CA ARG A 40 -25.51 25.72 27.27
C ARG A 40 -26.48 25.48 26.11
N ASN A 41 -27.24 26.51 25.75
CA ASN A 41 -28.23 26.45 24.70
C ASN A 41 -27.60 26.82 23.37
N CYS A 42 -28.15 26.26 22.30
CA CYS A 42 -27.78 26.63 20.94
C CYS A 42 -27.95 28.13 20.73
N SER A 43 -26.94 28.78 20.15
CA SER A 43 -26.99 30.18 19.74
C SER A 43 -26.40 30.38 18.35
N ASP A 44 -26.63 31.57 17.80
CA ASP A 44 -26.05 31.99 16.53
C ASP A 44 -24.53 32.22 16.65
N ILE A 45 -23.85 32.20 15.50
CA ILE A 45 -22.43 32.55 15.37
C ILE A 45 -22.27 34.05 15.48
N ALA A 46 -21.47 34.51 16.43
CA ALA A 46 -21.16 35.94 16.59
C ALA A 46 -19.88 36.35 15.82
N ASN A 47 -19.03 35.39 15.47
CA ASN A 47 -17.80 35.64 14.73
C ASN A 47 -18.07 35.79 13.23
N ARG A 48 -17.99 37.03 12.74
CA ARG A 48 -18.24 37.39 11.34
C ARG A 48 -17.36 36.64 10.33
N LYS A 49 -16.11 36.33 10.67
CA LYS A 49 -15.21 35.58 9.77
C LYS A 49 -15.64 34.12 9.62
N LEU A 50 -16.12 33.52 10.70
CA LEU A 50 -16.70 32.18 10.67
C LEU A 50 -18.05 32.20 9.98
N GLU A 51 -18.94 33.14 10.32
CA GLU A 51 -20.27 33.31 9.72
C GLU A 51 -20.18 33.41 8.19
N ALA A 52 -19.18 34.12 7.64
CA ALA A 52 -18.96 34.24 6.21
C ALA A 52 -18.62 32.91 5.50
N ARG A 53 -18.21 31.87 6.24
CA ARG A 53 -17.92 30.52 5.72
C ARG A 53 -19.08 29.55 5.90
N ILE A 54 -20.10 29.96 6.66
CA ILE A 54 -21.28 29.14 6.93
C ILE A 54 -22.25 29.27 5.77
N GLU A 55 -22.66 28.12 5.26
CA GLU A 55 -23.65 28.01 4.21
C GLU A 55 -24.75 27.02 4.61
N THR A 56 -25.87 27.05 3.88
CA THR A 56 -26.89 26.00 3.96
C THR A 56 -27.05 25.36 2.60
N ARG A 57 -26.76 24.06 2.50
CA ARG A 57 -26.84 23.30 1.24
C ARG A 57 -27.67 22.04 1.42
N ASN A 58 -28.30 21.59 0.34
CA ASN A 58 -28.87 20.24 0.29
C ASN A 58 -27.73 19.26 0.00
N VAL A 59 -27.42 18.38 0.94
CA VAL A 59 -26.32 17.40 0.83
C VAL A 59 -26.81 16.05 0.30
N GLY A 60 -28.07 15.96 -0.15
CA GLY A 60 -28.69 14.77 -0.69
C GLY A 60 -29.95 14.40 0.09
N PRO A 61 -29.83 13.69 1.22
CA PRO A 61 -30.99 13.22 1.98
C PRO A 61 -31.67 14.31 2.82
N PHE A 62 -30.94 15.38 3.16
CA PHE A 62 -31.44 16.51 3.95
C PHE A 62 -30.63 17.79 3.66
N LYS A 63 -31.09 18.91 4.22
CA LYS A 63 -30.33 20.17 4.26
C LYS A 63 -29.44 20.21 5.50
N ALA A 64 -28.22 20.72 5.33
CA ALA A 64 -27.29 20.95 6.44
C ALA A 64 -26.75 22.38 6.38
N THR A 65 -26.50 22.95 7.54
CA THR A 65 -25.91 24.29 7.71
C THR A 65 -24.56 24.14 8.41
N GLY A 66 -23.47 24.56 7.77
CA GLY A 66 -22.10 24.34 8.25
C GLY A 66 -21.06 25.00 7.33
N ILE A 67 -19.78 24.70 7.53
CA ILE A 67 -18.71 25.26 6.68
C ILE A 67 -18.82 24.72 5.24
N GLY A 68 -18.78 25.61 4.25
CA GLY A 68 -18.98 25.28 2.83
C GLY A 68 -18.19 24.05 2.34
N GLN A 69 -16.88 23.99 2.59
CA GLN A 69 -16.04 22.86 2.18
C GLN A 69 -16.42 21.53 2.84
N LEU A 70 -16.93 21.55 4.07
CA LEU A 70 -17.43 20.33 4.74
C LEU A 70 -18.80 19.92 4.23
N LEU A 71 -19.62 20.87 3.76
CA LEU A 71 -20.86 20.57 3.03
C LEU A 71 -20.58 19.93 1.67
N ASP A 72 -19.47 20.28 1.01
CA ASP A 72 -19.00 19.60 -0.21
C ASP A 72 -18.67 18.13 0.10
N HIS A 73 -17.87 17.88 1.15
CA HIS A 73 -17.59 16.51 1.61
C HIS A 73 -18.87 15.72 1.93
N LEU A 74 -19.83 16.31 2.64
CA LEU A 74 -21.10 15.64 2.95
C LEU A 74 -21.90 15.31 1.68
N THR A 75 -21.91 16.21 0.69
CA THR A 75 -22.61 15.97 -0.58
C THR A 75 -22.00 14.79 -1.33
N GLU A 76 -20.67 14.69 -1.35
CA GLU A 76 -19.99 13.59 -2.01
C GLU A 76 -20.16 12.26 -1.24
N ILE A 77 -20.10 12.28 0.10
CA ILE A 77 -20.41 11.13 0.96
C ILE A 77 -21.79 10.59 0.61
N PHE A 78 -22.81 11.44 0.65
CA PHE A 78 -24.18 11.00 0.43
C PHE A 78 -24.47 10.66 -1.04
N THR A 79 -23.71 11.20 -1.98
CA THR A 79 -23.75 10.74 -3.39
C THR A 79 -23.30 9.28 -3.48
N GLU A 80 -22.21 8.91 -2.81
CA GLU A 80 -21.74 7.53 -2.76
C GLU A 80 -22.71 6.61 -2.00
N VAL A 81 -23.22 7.05 -0.85
CA VAL A 81 -24.23 6.31 -0.07
C VAL A 81 -25.48 6.08 -0.90
N LYS A 82 -25.94 7.06 -1.70
CA LYS A 82 -27.08 6.89 -2.61
C LYS A 82 -26.84 5.78 -3.64
N GLY A 83 -25.63 5.72 -4.19
CA GLY A 83 -25.25 4.73 -5.20
C GLY A 83 -25.12 3.31 -4.62
N ARG A 84 -24.59 3.18 -3.39
CA ARG A 84 -24.26 1.88 -2.79
C ARG A 84 -25.32 1.36 -1.82
N LEU A 85 -25.96 2.25 -1.06
CA LEU A 85 -26.93 1.95 0.00
C LEU A 85 -28.17 2.88 -0.11
N PRO A 86 -28.96 2.79 -1.20
CA PRO A 86 -30.06 3.71 -1.46
C PRO A 86 -31.14 3.72 -0.36
N GLU A 87 -31.38 2.59 0.33
CA GLU A 87 -32.32 2.53 1.46
C GLU A 87 -31.81 3.26 2.71
N VAL A 88 -30.49 3.28 2.93
CA VAL A 88 -29.85 4.06 4.01
C VAL A 88 -29.95 5.53 3.68
N PHE A 89 -29.60 5.92 2.44
CA PHE A 89 -29.75 7.29 1.97
C PHE A 89 -31.17 7.82 2.16
N ALA A 90 -32.18 7.06 1.77
CA ALA A 90 -33.58 7.50 1.82
C ALA A 90 -34.13 7.70 3.24
N GLN A 91 -33.52 7.06 4.25
CA GLN A 91 -33.99 7.10 5.64
C GLN A 91 -33.15 8.02 6.53
N ALA A 92 -31.99 8.48 6.06
CA ALA A 92 -31.11 9.37 6.81
C ALA A 92 -31.78 10.72 7.04
N LYS A 93 -31.82 11.15 8.30
CA LYS A 93 -32.24 12.49 8.74
C LYS A 93 -31.10 13.13 9.53
N SER A 94 -31.13 14.44 9.71
CA SER A 94 -30.15 15.15 10.53
C SER A 94 -30.81 15.86 11.71
N ASP A 95 -30.11 15.89 12.84
CA ASP A 95 -30.45 16.70 14.03
C ASP A 95 -29.58 17.97 14.14
N GLY A 96 -28.87 18.31 13.06
CA GLY A 96 -28.17 19.57 12.89
C GLY A 96 -26.66 19.41 12.78
N MET A 97 -26.06 20.39 12.11
CA MET A 97 -24.61 20.50 11.92
C MET A 97 -24.05 21.73 12.65
N LEU A 98 -24.63 22.90 12.44
CA LEU A 98 -24.25 24.12 13.15
C LEU A 98 -25.08 24.35 14.42
N CYS A 99 -24.39 24.47 15.55
CA CYS A 99 -24.99 24.89 16.81
C CYS A 99 -23.91 25.43 17.76
N CYS A 100 -23.84 26.76 17.95
CA CYS A 100 -22.88 27.36 18.88
C CYS A 100 -23.31 27.09 20.32
N ARG A 101 -22.56 26.21 21.02
CA ARG A 101 -22.83 25.82 22.41
C ARG A 101 -21.62 25.16 23.07
N ALA A 102 -21.65 25.05 24.39
CA ALA A 102 -20.74 24.20 25.14
C ALA A 102 -21.04 22.71 24.90
N VAL A 103 -20.01 21.86 24.99
CA VAL A 103 -20.18 20.41 25.13
C VAL A 103 -21.08 20.14 26.34
N ARG A 104 -21.98 19.15 26.24
CA ARG A 104 -22.87 18.76 27.35
C ARG A 104 -22.05 18.51 28.63
N GLY A 105 -22.40 19.24 29.70
CA GLY A 105 -21.69 19.15 30.98
C GLY A 105 -20.41 20.00 31.11
N SER A 106 -19.93 20.60 30.02
CA SER A 106 -18.76 21.50 30.06
C SER A 106 -19.15 22.95 30.35
N LYS A 107 -18.26 23.64 31.08
CA LYS A 107 -18.31 25.11 31.28
C LYS A 107 -17.19 25.84 30.56
N ARG A 108 -16.32 25.11 29.85
CA ARG A 108 -15.07 25.65 29.28
C ARG A 108 -14.85 25.26 27.82
N ASN A 109 -15.55 24.23 27.35
CA ASN A 109 -15.31 23.66 26.02
C ASN A 109 -16.54 23.82 25.13
N PHE A 110 -16.33 24.40 23.95
CA PHE A 110 -17.28 24.43 22.85
C PHE A 110 -17.46 23.04 22.27
N SER A 111 -18.68 22.75 21.83
CA SER A 111 -18.95 21.60 20.97
C SER A 111 -18.39 21.85 19.57
N ASN A 112 -17.96 20.81 18.86
CA ASN A 112 -17.51 20.93 17.46
C ASN A 112 -18.63 21.39 16.52
N HIS A 113 -19.90 21.18 16.86
CA HIS A 113 -21.03 21.85 16.18
C HIS A 113 -20.94 23.38 16.19
N SER A 114 -20.21 23.97 17.13
CA SER A 114 -20.09 25.43 17.24
C SER A 114 -19.37 26.07 16.06
N TRP A 115 -18.64 25.30 15.27
CA TRP A 115 -18.01 25.77 14.05
C TRP A 115 -18.68 25.26 12.78
N GLY A 116 -19.76 24.47 12.91
CA GLY A 116 -20.35 23.79 11.77
C GLY A 116 -19.40 22.74 11.18
N THR A 117 -18.62 22.07 12.03
CA THR A 117 -17.63 21.05 11.67
C THR A 117 -18.03 19.64 12.14
N ALA A 118 -19.20 19.51 12.77
CA ALA A 118 -19.77 18.24 13.19
C ALA A 118 -21.24 18.17 12.80
N ILE A 119 -21.78 16.98 12.57
CA ILE A 119 -23.15 16.73 12.16
C ILE A 119 -23.72 15.54 12.91
N ASP A 120 -24.95 15.71 13.41
CA ASP A 120 -25.71 14.65 14.04
C ASP A 120 -26.68 14.05 13.01
N ILE A 121 -26.59 12.74 12.81
CA ILE A 121 -27.36 11.98 11.82
C ILE A 121 -28.13 10.86 12.52
N ARG A 122 -29.41 10.74 12.23
CA ARG A 122 -30.30 9.74 12.81
C ARG A 122 -31.19 9.05 11.77
N PHE A 123 -31.77 7.95 12.19
CA PHE A 123 -32.71 7.14 11.45
C PHE A 123 -33.98 6.96 12.30
N GLY A 124 -35.16 7.09 11.69
CA GLY A 124 -36.42 7.07 12.44
C GLY A 124 -36.76 8.42 13.06
N ASP A 125 -37.62 8.42 14.07
CA ASP A 125 -38.12 9.66 14.69
C ASP A 125 -37.30 10.09 15.91
N ASP A 126 -36.70 9.13 16.62
CA ASP A 126 -35.85 9.33 17.79
C ASP A 126 -34.38 8.99 17.50
N SER A 127 -33.45 9.55 18.29
CA SER A 127 -32.03 9.19 18.31
C SER A 127 -31.76 8.06 19.30
N ASP A 128 -30.60 7.42 19.20
CA ASP A 128 -30.07 6.54 20.25
C ASP A 128 -29.75 7.33 21.54
N GLU A 129 -29.65 6.60 22.67
CA GLU A 129 -29.31 7.17 23.96
C GLU A 129 -27.79 7.14 24.18
N MET A 130 -27.17 8.32 24.20
CA MET A 130 -25.71 8.48 24.40
C MET A 130 -25.19 7.68 25.61
N GLY A 131 -24.25 6.75 25.40
CA GLY A 131 -23.59 6.01 26.46
C GLY A 131 -24.26 4.69 26.86
N ASP A 132 -25.25 4.22 26.09
CA ASP A 132 -25.92 2.94 26.31
C ASP A 132 -25.20 1.75 25.64
N GLY A 133 -24.16 2.03 24.84
CA GLY A 133 -23.38 1.00 24.14
C GLY A 133 -24.11 0.43 22.92
N LEU A 134 -25.15 1.11 22.45
CA LEU A 134 -25.91 0.80 21.26
C LEU A 134 -25.75 1.91 20.22
N MET A 135 -26.07 1.59 18.99
CA MET A 135 -26.08 2.53 17.88
C MET A 135 -27.22 2.21 16.92
N GLN A 136 -27.70 3.18 16.17
CA GLN A 136 -28.64 2.91 15.10
C GLN A 136 -27.93 2.17 13.96
N LEU A 137 -28.56 1.13 13.41
CA LEU A 137 -27.99 0.36 12.29
C LEU A 137 -27.61 1.24 11.09
N GLY A 138 -28.34 2.34 10.87
CA GLY A 138 -28.01 3.31 9.84
C GLY A 138 -26.72 4.10 10.09
N THR A 139 -26.41 4.49 11.33
CA THR A 139 -25.15 5.22 11.64
C THR A 139 -23.95 4.32 11.44
N SER A 140 -24.08 3.03 11.80
CA SER A 140 -23.09 1.99 11.44
C SER A 140 -22.87 1.84 9.94
N ALA A 141 -23.95 1.86 9.15
CA ALA A 141 -23.86 1.77 7.71
C ALA A 141 -23.19 3.00 7.05
N LEU A 142 -23.31 4.17 7.67
CA LEU A 142 -22.67 5.41 7.20
C LEU A 142 -21.18 5.49 7.60
N ALA A 143 -20.78 4.93 8.74
CA ALA A 143 -19.45 5.12 9.32
C ALA A 143 -18.27 4.85 8.35
N PRO A 144 -18.25 3.79 7.52
CA PRO A 144 -17.15 3.58 6.56
C PRO A 144 -17.01 4.70 5.51
N PHE A 145 -18.13 5.28 5.06
CA PHE A 145 -18.15 6.37 4.08
C PHE A 145 -17.63 7.68 4.67
N PHE A 146 -17.93 7.93 5.94
CA PHE A 146 -17.40 9.08 6.68
C PHE A 146 -15.91 8.89 6.99
N HIS A 147 -15.51 7.70 7.44
CA HIS A 147 -14.14 7.39 7.85
C HIS A 147 -13.12 7.55 6.71
N VAL A 148 -13.40 7.01 5.52
CA VAL A 148 -12.49 7.11 4.36
C VAL A 148 -12.23 8.55 3.92
N ARG A 149 -13.13 9.48 4.29
CA ARG A 149 -13.05 10.92 3.98
C ARG A 149 -12.58 11.76 5.17
N GLY A 150 -12.03 11.13 6.21
CA GLY A 150 -11.44 11.81 7.35
C GLY A 150 -12.44 12.33 8.39
N TRP A 151 -13.67 11.83 8.41
CA TRP A 151 -14.61 12.14 9.49
C TRP A 151 -14.48 11.14 10.63
N TYR A 152 -14.41 11.66 11.85
CA TYR A 152 -14.37 10.95 13.11
C TYR A 152 -15.80 10.65 13.59
N TRP A 153 -16.04 9.42 14.01
CA TRP A 153 -17.34 8.97 14.53
C TRP A 153 -17.39 9.03 16.06
N GLY A 154 -18.46 9.63 16.60
CA GLY A 154 -18.64 9.94 18.02
C GLY A 154 -18.71 8.74 18.97
N ILE A 155 -18.95 7.52 18.46
CA ILE A 155 -18.76 6.29 19.25
C ILE A 155 -17.35 6.24 19.85
N GLY A 156 -16.34 6.73 19.13
CA GLY A 156 -14.95 6.71 19.60
C GLY A 156 -14.71 7.47 20.90
N PHE A 157 -15.59 8.39 21.30
CA PHE A 157 -15.47 9.06 22.60
C PHE A 157 -15.59 8.09 23.79
N ALA A 158 -16.25 6.94 23.59
CA ALA A 158 -16.36 5.86 24.55
C ALA A 158 -14.99 5.35 25.05
N ALA A 159 -13.95 5.44 24.21
CA ALA A 159 -12.59 5.03 24.56
C ALA A 159 -12.02 5.84 25.73
N THR A 160 -12.44 7.10 25.85
CA THR A 160 -12.03 7.99 26.95
C THR A 160 -13.05 8.01 28.09
N ASN A 161 -14.34 7.86 27.77
CA ASN A 161 -15.41 7.79 28.75
C ASN A 161 -16.62 7.07 28.12
N PRO A 162 -16.98 5.86 28.58
CA PRO A 162 -18.10 5.09 28.04
C PRO A 162 -19.43 5.87 28.02
N LYS A 163 -19.63 6.82 28.95
CA LYS A 163 -20.82 7.68 29.00
C LYS A 163 -20.86 8.77 27.92
N ARG A 164 -19.87 8.82 27.03
CA ARG A 164 -19.76 9.79 25.94
C ARG A 164 -19.87 9.16 24.56
N GLU A 165 -20.11 7.85 24.48
CA GLU A 165 -20.48 7.17 23.25
C GLU A 165 -21.67 7.91 22.62
N ASP A 166 -21.48 8.43 21.41
CA ASP A 166 -22.44 9.30 20.72
C ASP A 166 -22.56 8.85 19.26
N SER A 167 -23.40 7.85 18.99
CA SER A 167 -23.40 7.16 17.70
C SER A 167 -24.01 7.96 16.55
N MET A 168 -24.84 8.96 16.85
CA MET A 168 -25.37 9.89 15.85
C MET A 168 -24.33 10.92 15.38
N HIS A 169 -23.27 11.15 16.17
CA HIS A 169 -22.34 12.25 15.96
C HIS A 169 -21.21 11.90 14.99
N PHE A 170 -21.04 12.70 13.94
CA PHE A 170 -19.88 12.65 13.05
C PHE A 170 -19.21 14.02 13.02
N GLU A 171 -17.90 14.08 13.24
CA GLU A 171 -17.15 15.33 13.20
C GLU A 171 -15.99 15.25 12.22
N ALA A 172 -15.63 16.37 11.60
CA ALA A 172 -14.38 16.46 10.88
C ALA A 172 -13.23 16.25 11.87
N SER A 173 -12.38 15.25 11.58
CA SER A 173 -11.22 14.94 12.44
C SER A 173 -10.25 16.13 12.52
N ASP A 174 -9.36 16.12 13.52
CA ASP A 174 -8.32 17.14 13.61
C ASP A 174 -7.44 17.16 12.35
N GLU A 175 -7.17 16.00 11.77
CA GLU A 175 -6.47 15.83 10.50
C GLU A 175 -7.21 16.51 9.34
N LEU A 176 -8.52 16.24 9.19
CA LEU A 176 -9.32 16.80 8.10
C LEU A 176 -9.43 18.32 8.22
N ILE A 177 -9.57 18.84 9.44
CA ILE A 177 -9.66 20.28 9.69
C ILE A 177 -8.34 20.99 9.38
N ARG A 178 -7.20 20.40 9.75
CA ARG A 178 -5.88 20.94 9.38
C ARG A 178 -5.63 20.85 7.88
N GLN A 179 -6.04 19.75 7.26
CA GLN A 179 -5.91 19.56 5.82
C GLN A 179 -6.67 20.62 5.03
N LEU A 180 -7.92 20.90 5.40
CA LEU A 180 -8.77 21.83 4.66
C LEU A 180 -8.54 23.30 5.02
N PHE A 181 -8.17 23.59 6.27
CA PHE A 181 -8.21 24.96 6.79
C PHE A 181 -6.93 25.40 7.52
N GLY A 182 -5.92 24.53 7.64
CA GLY A 182 -4.66 24.83 8.33
C GLY A 182 -3.83 25.95 7.71
N GLY A 183 -4.13 26.34 6.46
CA GLY A 183 -3.43 27.40 5.72
C GLY A 183 -3.91 28.83 5.98
N GLU A 184 -4.96 29.05 6.79
CA GLU A 184 -5.53 30.40 6.98
C GLU A 184 -5.59 30.79 8.46
N SER A 185 -4.44 31.15 9.04
CA SER A 185 -4.38 31.99 10.25
C SER A 185 -3.03 32.68 10.39
N GLY A 186 -2.97 33.94 9.94
CA GLY A 186 -2.19 34.99 10.58
C GLY A 186 -0.76 35.20 10.10
N LEU A 187 -0.62 36.18 9.19
CA LEU A 187 0.39 37.24 9.26
C LEU A 187 1.03 37.37 10.67
N ILE A 188 2.28 36.92 10.82
CA ILE A 188 3.25 37.53 11.73
C ILE A 188 4.56 37.66 10.95
N ASP A 189 4.83 38.91 10.62
CA ASP A 189 6.12 39.58 10.49
C ASP A 189 7.28 38.88 9.75
N SER A 190 7.34 39.18 8.46
CA SER A 190 8.42 38.89 7.53
C SER A 190 9.58 39.90 7.65
N SER A 191 10.12 40.11 8.85
CA SER A 191 11.32 40.91 9.06
C SER A 191 12.27 40.30 10.09
N GLU A 192 12.93 39.20 9.71
CA GLU A 192 14.36 38.92 9.98
C GLU A 192 14.74 37.50 9.49
N LEU A 193 14.80 37.32 8.17
CA LEU A 193 15.98 36.75 7.49
C LEU A 193 15.80 36.96 5.99
N ILE A 194 16.52 37.93 5.46
CA ILE A 194 16.66 38.18 4.02
C ILE A 194 17.69 37.17 3.48
N ILE A 195 17.32 36.38 2.47
CA ILE A 195 18.16 36.18 1.29
C ILE A 195 17.27 36.33 0.05
N ASP A 196 17.59 37.37 -0.71
CA ASP A 196 16.92 37.83 -1.91
C ASP A 196 17.17 36.86 -3.08
N THR A 197 16.11 36.55 -3.82
CA THR A 197 16.17 35.75 -5.04
C THR A 197 16.66 36.58 -6.21
N ALA A 198 17.52 35.96 -7.03
CA ALA A 198 17.87 36.32 -8.40
C ALA A 198 18.98 37.35 -8.60
N THR A 199 20.21 36.83 -8.71
CA THR A 199 21.06 37.20 -9.84
C THR A 199 21.58 35.94 -10.51
N ASP A 200 21.38 35.89 -11.81
CA ASP A 200 21.87 34.87 -12.74
C ASP A 200 23.40 34.84 -12.71
N LEU A 201 23.97 33.90 -11.95
CA LEU A 201 25.37 33.47 -12.03
C LEU A 201 25.43 32.03 -11.48
N ALA A 202 25.78 31.09 -12.36
CA ALA A 202 26.09 29.72 -12.00
C ALA A 202 27.19 29.68 -10.93
N ILE A 203 26.81 29.47 -9.67
CA ILE A 203 27.74 29.02 -8.63
C ILE A 203 27.67 27.49 -8.63
N PRO A 204 28.79 26.77 -8.83
CA PRO A 204 28.78 25.32 -8.78
C PRO A 204 28.36 24.88 -7.37
N LEU A 205 27.43 23.92 -7.29
CA LEU A 205 27.21 23.15 -6.06
C LEU A 205 28.57 22.68 -5.51
N PRO A 206 28.84 22.79 -4.20
CA PRO A 206 30.07 22.27 -3.62
C PRO A 206 30.22 20.79 -3.99
N THR A 207 31.43 20.39 -4.36
CA THR A 207 31.70 19.01 -4.77
C THR A 207 31.40 18.06 -3.62
N ARG A 208 30.82 16.88 -3.92
CA ARG A 208 30.40 15.83 -2.96
C ARG A 208 31.44 15.48 -1.88
N ALA A 209 32.71 15.79 -2.11
CA ALA A 209 33.81 15.56 -1.17
C ALA A 209 33.82 16.48 0.08
N ASP A 210 33.14 17.63 0.05
CA ASP A 210 33.15 18.62 1.15
C ASP A 210 31.92 18.55 2.08
N ARG A 211 30.96 17.66 1.78
CA ARG A 211 29.73 17.47 2.57
C ARG A 211 29.97 16.54 3.77
N LYS A 212 29.29 16.80 4.90
CA LYS A 212 29.47 15.97 6.10
C LYS A 212 28.74 14.64 5.95
N LEU A 213 27.60 14.64 5.26
CA LEU A 213 26.84 13.44 4.92
C LEU A 213 27.26 12.94 3.54
N GLN A 214 27.26 11.62 3.38
CA GLN A 214 27.78 10.99 2.17
C GLN A 214 26.69 10.26 1.38
N SER A 215 25.57 9.90 2.03
CA SER A 215 24.40 9.32 1.35
C SER A 215 23.72 10.36 0.45
N GLU A 216 23.28 9.93 -0.73
CA GLU A 216 22.66 10.83 -1.72
C GLU A 216 21.36 11.43 -1.16
N LEU A 217 20.55 10.62 -0.48
CA LEU A 217 19.27 11.04 0.10
C LEU A 217 19.42 12.13 1.18
N LEU A 218 20.40 12.03 2.08
CA LEU A 218 20.53 12.99 3.19
C LEU A 218 21.41 14.19 2.85
N SER A 219 22.46 14.00 2.04
CA SER A 219 23.42 15.08 1.72
C SER A 219 22.85 16.16 0.80
N GLU A 220 21.71 15.92 0.15
CA GLU A 220 21.00 16.89 -0.69
C GLU A 220 20.06 17.82 0.10
N ASP A 221 19.75 17.48 1.36
CA ASP A 221 18.89 18.29 2.22
C ASP A 221 19.74 19.17 3.15
N GLU A 222 19.80 20.47 2.86
CA GLU A 222 20.62 21.45 3.58
C GLU A 222 20.27 21.53 5.08
N ALA A 223 19.01 21.29 5.45
CA ALA A 223 18.59 21.31 6.84
C ALA A 223 19.03 20.05 7.59
N ILE A 224 19.11 18.91 6.91
CA ILE A 224 19.67 17.66 7.45
C ILE A 224 21.21 17.77 7.60
N GLU A 225 21.91 18.38 6.65
CA GLU A 225 23.35 18.72 6.78
C GLU A 225 23.60 19.64 7.98
N ALA A 226 22.80 20.69 8.17
CA ALA A 226 22.92 21.57 9.33
C ALA A 226 22.75 20.83 10.67
N ILE A 227 21.84 19.84 10.74
CA ILE A 227 21.69 18.98 11.93
C ILE A 227 22.91 18.09 12.11
N ALA A 228 23.45 17.52 11.03
CA ALA A 228 24.69 16.75 11.07
C ALA A 228 25.89 17.57 11.55
N GLU A 229 25.91 18.87 11.27
CA GLU A 229 26.91 19.82 11.76
C GLU A 229 26.71 20.21 13.25
N GLY A 230 25.57 19.84 13.85
CA GLY A 230 25.23 20.12 15.24
C GLY A 230 24.40 21.40 15.42
N HIS A 231 23.81 21.93 14.35
CA HIS A 231 23.07 23.19 14.34
C HIS A 231 21.53 23.04 14.42
N GLY A 232 21.02 21.89 14.88
CA GLY A 232 19.57 21.68 15.05
C GLY A 232 19.21 20.31 15.61
N VAL A 233 17.93 20.13 15.94
CA VAL A 233 17.33 18.84 16.36
C VAL A 233 15.91 18.74 15.84
N LEU A 234 15.58 17.68 15.09
CA LEU A 234 14.18 17.39 14.75
C LEU A 234 13.51 16.65 15.90
N HIS A 235 12.27 16.97 16.16
CA HIS A 235 11.45 16.33 17.17
C HIS A 235 9.99 16.49 16.76
N THR A 236 9.09 15.89 17.54
CA THR A 236 7.66 16.01 17.26
C THR A 236 7.22 17.46 17.12
N THR A 237 6.63 17.78 15.97
CA THR A 237 6.13 19.11 15.66
C THR A 237 4.64 19.17 15.93
N ALA A 238 4.12 20.35 16.28
CA ALA A 238 2.69 20.57 16.52
C ALA A 238 1.86 20.61 15.21
N GLY A 239 2.14 19.67 14.29
CA GLY A 239 1.52 19.55 12.98
C GLY A 239 2.12 20.50 11.93
N THR A 240 3.38 20.88 12.06
CA THR A 240 4.11 21.65 11.03
C THR A 240 4.92 20.68 10.17
N SER A 241 4.73 20.77 8.85
CA SER A 241 5.57 20.04 7.91
C SER A 241 6.93 20.74 7.79
N VAL A 242 8.01 19.98 7.86
CA VAL A 242 9.38 20.45 7.66
C VAL A 242 10.03 19.54 6.63
N ASP A 243 10.67 20.10 5.61
CA ASP A 243 11.25 19.32 4.50
C ASP A 243 12.25 18.26 5.01
N ALA A 244 13.11 18.64 5.97
CA ALA A 244 14.02 17.73 6.67
C ALA A 244 13.31 16.53 7.32
N THR A 245 12.09 16.71 7.82
CA THR A 245 11.30 15.59 8.37
C THR A 245 10.84 14.64 7.27
N GLY A 246 10.55 15.15 6.07
CA GLY A 246 10.20 14.33 4.92
C GLY A 246 11.39 13.46 4.51
N THR A 247 12.57 14.06 4.42
CA THR A 247 13.83 13.37 4.11
C THR A 247 14.18 12.32 5.17
N LEU A 248 13.98 12.64 6.46
CA LEU A 248 14.10 11.69 7.57
C LEU A 248 13.12 10.50 7.45
N GLN A 249 11.85 10.77 7.13
CA GLN A 249 10.83 9.74 6.98
C GLN A 249 11.11 8.83 5.78
N ASP A 250 11.58 9.40 4.67
CA ASP A 250 11.98 8.63 3.49
C ASP A 250 13.17 7.72 3.82
N ALA A 251 14.15 8.23 4.54
CA ALA A 251 15.30 7.45 5.00
C ALA A 251 14.90 6.29 5.94
N LEU A 252 14.04 6.55 6.92
CA LEU A 252 13.53 5.51 7.83
C LEU A 252 12.68 4.47 7.10
N ASN A 253 11.83 4.89 6.16
CA ASN A 253 11.07 3.97 5.31
C ASN A 253 11.96 3.15 4.40
N LEU A 254 13.06 3.72 3.89
CA LEU A 254 14.02 3.01 3.08
C LEU A 254 14.76 1.94 3.91
N LEU A 255 15.14 2.25 5.14
CA LEU A 255 15.76 1.32 6.09
C LEU A 255 14.75 0.30 6.68
N SER A 256 13.45 0.59 6.63
CA SER A 256 12.40 -0.33 7.12
C SER A 256 12.36 -1.67 6.39
N ARG A 257 12.99 -1.75 5.21
CA ARG A 257 13.25 -2.99 4.45
C ARG A 257 14.03 -4.03 5.26
N PHE A 258 14.85 -3.60 6.22
CA PHE A 258 15.70 -4.47 7.05
C PHE A 258 15.24 -4.51 8.51
N ASN A 259 14.58 -3.47 8.99
CA ASN A 259 13.92 -3.47 10.28
C ASN A 259 12.51 -2.86 10.15
N PRO A 260 11.45 -3.68 10.11
CA PRO A 260 10.07 -3.23 9.95
C PRO A 260 9.59 -2.24 11.01
N GLU A 261 10.24 -2.16 12.18
CA GLU A 261 9.90 -1.19 13.23
C GLU A 261 10.18 0.27 12.81
N PHE A 262 10.96 0.47 11.75
CA PHE A 262 11.22 1.81 11.19
C PHE A 262 10.13 2.25 10.20
N ALA A 263 9.18 1.38 9.86
CA ALA A 263 8.18 1.66 8.84
C ALA A 263 7.20 2.75 9.30
N ILE A 264 7.11 3.80 8.51
CA ILE A 264 6.20 4.92 8.69
C ILE A 264 5.21 4.92 7.53
N ASN A 265 3.97 4.53 7.82
CA ASN A 265 2.89 4.72 6.86
C ASN A 265 2.56 6.22 6.71
N LEU A 266 3.04 6.83 5.62
CA LEU A 266 2.84 8.24 5.28
C LEU A 266 1.45 8.54 4.68
N GLY A 267 0.57 7.55 4.67
CA GLY A 267 -0.77 7.65 4.11
C GLY A 267 -0.78 7.68 2.58
N PRO A 268 -1.98 7.70 1.97
CA PRO A 268 -2.11 7.69 0.51
C PRO A 268 -1.43 8.91 -0.12
N GLY A 269 -0.55 8.67 -1.09
CA GLY A 269 0.21 9.73 -1.79
C GLY A 269 1.20 10.48 -0.90
N ASP A 270 1.74 9.82 0.13
CA ASP A 270 2.70 10.37 1.08
C ASP A 270 2.24 11.67 1.74
N ARG A 271 0.92 11.83 1.93
CA ARG A 271 0.31 13.06 2.48
C ARG A 271 0.81 13.47 3.87
N PHE A 272 1.42 12.55 4.62
CA PHE A 272 2.03 12.81 5.92
C PHE A 272 3.56 12.94 5.87
N ARG A 273 4.14 12.97 4.65
CA ARG A 273 5.54 13.30 4.44
C ARG A 273 5.81 14.73 4.93
N GLY A 274 6.90 14.92 5.67
CA GLY A 274 7.27 16.18 6.29
C GLY A 274 6.70 16.40 7.69
N PHE A 275 5.76 15.57 8.16
CA PHE A 275 5.14 15.75 9.48
C PHE A 275 5.74 14.86 10.56
N PHE A 276 6.39 15.45 11.56
CA PHE A 276 7.02 14.69 12.64
C PHE A 276 5.98 14.37 13.71
N GLY A 277 5.14 13.38 13.43
CA GLY A 277 4.08 12.91 14.33
C GLY A 277 4.49 11.69 15.18
N PRO A 278 3.57 11.15 15.99
CA PRO A 278 3.85 10.01 16.88
C PRO A 278 4.37 8.76 16.17
N LYS A 279 3.98 8.53 14.91
CA LYS A 279 4.52 7.42 14.10
C LYS A 279 5.96 7.64 13.69
N THR A 280 6.31 8.88 13.31
CA THR A 280 7.70 9.26 13.01
C THR A 280 8.54 9.23 14.27
N GLU A 281 8.01 9.70 15.40
CA GLU A 281 8.67 9.59 16.71
C GLU A 281 8.92 8.14 17.12
N ALA A 282 7.93 7.25 16.93
CA ALA A 282 8.08 5.83 17.23
C ALA A 282 9.15 5.17 16.34
N ALA A 283 9.14 5.46 15.03
CA ALA A 283 10.15 4.95 14.11
C ALA A 283 11.55 5.50 14.42
N VAL A 284 11.66 6.77 14.83
CA VAL A 284 12.92 7.37 15.28
C VAL A 284 13.42 6.69 16.56
N LYS A 285 12.55 6.44 17.55
CA LYS A 285 12.93 5.72 18.78
C LYS A 285 13.36 4.30 18.49
N ALA A 286 12.67 3.61 17.58
CA ALA A 286 13.06 2.28 17.14
C ALA A 286 14.43 2.30 16.44
N PHE A 287 14.66 3.28 15.57
CA PHE A 287 15.95 3.47 14.89
C PHE A 287 17.09 3.77 15.87
N GLN A 288 16.86 4.68 16.82
CA GLN A 288 17.83 5.03 17.86
C GLN A 288 18.17 3.80 18.72
N ALA A 289 17.15 3.06 19.19
CA ALA A 289 17.35 1.85 19.98
C ALA A 289 18.12 0.76 19.21
N ALA A 290 17.85 0.60 17.92
CA ALA A 290 18.52 -0.39 17.07
C ALA A 290 19.98 -0.02 16.73
N ASN A 291 20.40 1.23 16.97
CA ASN A 291 21.76 1.72 16.69
C ASN A 291 22.50 2.16 17.96
N ASP A 292 22.10 1.66 19.13
CA ASP A 292 22.70 1.96 20.44
C ASP A 292 22.77 3.46 20.77
N LEU A 293 21.75 4.22 20.33
CA LEU A 293 21.55 5.64 20.67
C LEU A 293 20.50 5.79 21.76
N ASP A 294 20.47 6.97 22.40
CA ASP A 294 19.39 7.33 23.32
C ASP A 294 18.05 7.41 22.58
N ALA A 295 17.13 6.48 22.86
CA ALA A 295 15.84 6.35 22.20
C ALA A 295 14.80 7.39 22.69
N ASP A 296 15.16 8.66 22.60
CA ASP A 296 14.38 9.79 23.10
C ASP A 296 13.39 10.37 22.05
N GLY A 297 13.47 9.91 20.81
CA GLY A 297 12.62 10.34 19.70
C GLY A 297 13.02 11.67 19.08
N ARG A 298 14.19 12.22 19.45
CA ARG A 298 14.73 13.47 18.96
C ARG A 298 15.92 13.20 18.03
N VAL A 299 15.85 13.70 16.80
CA VAL A 299 16.87 13.48 15.78
C VAL A 299 17.87 14.62 15.82
N GLY A 300 18.94 14.40 16.59
CA GLY A 300 20.13 15.27 16.64
C GLY A 300 21.26 14.79 15.73
N GLN A 301 22.44 15.36 15.93
CA GLN A 301 23.65 15.08 15.15
C GLN A 301 24.00 13.59 15.09
N ASP A 302 23.98 12.90 16.23
CA ASP A 302 24.25 11.48 16.36
C ASP A 302 23.27 10.60 15.57
N SER A 303 21.98 10.95 15.62
CA SER A 303 20.91 10.26 14.90
C SER A 303 21.04 10.42 13.39
N ILE A 304 21.38 11.62 12.89
CA ILE A 304 21.60 11.85 11.45
C ILE A 304 22.88 11.16 10.95
N LEU A 305 23.98 11.20 11.72
CA LEU A 305 25.21 10.50 11.34
C LEU A 305 25.03 8.97 11.32
N ALA A 306 24.25 8.42 12.28
CA ALA A 306 23.88 7.01 12.28
C ALA A 306 22.98 6.66 11.09
N LEU A 307 22.03 7.53 10.75
CA LEU A 307 21.13 7.35 9.59
C LEU A 307 21.91 7.38 8.27
N ASP A 308 22.86 8.31 8.11
CA ASP A 308 23.75 8.39 6.95
C ASP A 308 24.63 7.16 6.84
N ALA A 309 25.24 6.70 7.93
CA ALA A 309 26.03 5.47 7.94
C ALA A 309 25.19 4.22 7.61
N ALA A 310 23.94 4.16 8.07
CA ALA A 310 23.01 3.08 7.74
C ALA A 310 22.60 3.09 6.26
N LEU A 311 22.36 4.28 5.69
CA LEU A 311 22.07 4.46 4.27
C LEU A 311 23.28 4.17 3.39
N LEU A 312 24.49 4.55 3.79
CA LEU A 312 25.72 4.17 3.08
C LEU A 312 25.97 2.68 3.12
N LYS A 313 25.62 2.00 4.23
CA LYS A 313 25.66 0.52 4.29
C LYS A 313 24.62 -0.09 3.37
N LEU A 314 23.44 0.51 3.25
CA LEU A 314 22.41 0.13 2.29
C LEU A 314 22.89 0.34 0.85
N ASP A 315 23.44 1.49 0.51
CA ASP A 315 23.98 1.79 -0.82
C ASP A 315 25.20 0.92 -1.13
N ALA A 316 26.07 0.67 -0.15
CA ALA A 316 27.17 -0.29 -0.29
C ALA A 316 26.67 -1.73 -0.41
N ALA A 317 25.49 -2.07 0.11
CA ALA A 317 24.81 -3.35 -0.10
C ALA A 317 24.04 -3.43 -1.44
N ILE A 318 23.77 -2.28 -2.06
CA ILE A 318 23.19 -2.18 -3.41
C ILE A 318 24.30 -2.13 -4.47
N VAL A 319 25.47 -1.54 -4.17
CA VAL A 319 26.59 -1.26 -5.10
C VAL A 319 27.75 -2.26 -4.98
N ARG A 320 27.99 -2.88 -3.81
CA ARG A 320 28.75 -4.14 -3.71
C ARG A 320 27.71 -5.20 -3.41
N PRO A 321 27.66 -6.35 -4.10
CA PRO A 321 26.81 -7.44 -3.64
C PRO A 321 27.38 -7.91 -2.30
N PRO A 322 26.72 -7.68 -1.13
CA PRO A 322 27.17 -8.29 0.09
C PRO A 322 26.49 -9.65 0.18
N GLU A 323 27.32 -10.66 0.26
CA GLU A 323 26.98 -11.91 0.88
C GLU A 323 26.25 -11.67 2.23
N ILE A 324 25.06 -12.31 2.36
CA ILE A 324 24.37 -12.78 3.59
C ILE A 324 23.57 -11.69 4.37
N ALA A 325 22.27 -11.82 4.70
CA ALA A 325 21.54 -13.00 5.17
C ALA A 325 20.13 -13.15 4.55
N ALA A 326 19.81 -14.39 4.18
CA ALA A 326 18.46 -14.84 3.90
C ALA A 326 17.53 -14.50 5.08
N PRO A 327 16.22 -14.30 4.86
CA PRO A 327 15.28 -14.68 5.90
C PRO A 327 15.61 -16.14 6.21
N THR A 328 15.96 -16.44 7.45
CA THR A 328 15.99 -17.80 7.95
C THR A 328 14.54 -18.28 7.95
N ASP A 329 14.06 -18.63 6.77
CA ASP A 329 13.52 -19.94 6.48
C ASP A 329 13.88 -20.33 5.04
N LEU A 330 14.32 -21.57 4.87
CA LEU A 330 14.95 -22.14 3.67
C LEU A 330 16.35 -21.59 3.34
N THR A 331 17.35 -21.95 4.16
CA THR A 331 18.74 -22.05 3.69
C THR A 331 18.82 -22.99 2.50
N VAL A 332 18.78 -22.44 1.30
CA VAL A 332 19.01 -23.15 0.04
C VAL A 332 20.23 -22.52 -0.64
N PRO A 333 21.15 -23.32 -1.18
CA PRO A 333 22.27 -22.85 -2.00
C PRO A 333 21.80 -21.79 -3.00
N GLY A 334 22.68 -20.86 -3.39
CA GLY A 334 22.30 -19.81 -4.35
C GLY A 334 21.58 -20.44 -5.55
N ASP A 335 20.49 -19.83 -6.03
CA ASP A 335 19.62 -20.44 -7.06
C ASP A 335 20.40 -20.92 -8.31
N ASP A 336 21.59 -20.37 -8.56
CA ASP A 336 22.54 -20.79 -9.60
C ASP A 336 23.33 -22.07 -9.26
N GLU A 337 23.66 -22.33 -8.00
CA GLU A 337 24.29 -23.58 -7.53
C GLU A 337 23.30 -24.76 -7.63
N MET A 338 22.01 -24.50 -7.37
CA MET A 338 20.92 -25.47 -7.53
C MET A 338 20.67 -25.86 -9.01
N LEU A 339 21.19 -25.09 -9.97
CA LEU A 339 21.12 -25.40 -11.41
C LEU A 339 22.23 -26.35 -11.88
N GLN A 340 23.01 -26.90 -10.96
CA GLN A 340 24.05 -27.87 -11.25
C GLN A 340 23.84 -29.15 -10.42
N PRO A 341 24.23 -30.32 -10.95
CA PRO A 341 24.34 -31.53 -10.14
C PRO A 341 25.49 -31.40 -9.12
N ASP A 342 25.58 -32.31 -8.15
CA ASP A 342 26.66 -32.24 -7.16
C ASP A 342 28.04 -32.41 -7.82
N PRO A 343 29.10 -31.75 -7.30
CA PRO A 343 30.44 -31.89 -7.85
C PRO A 343 30.86 -33.35 -7.97
N GLY A 344 31.24 -33.78 -9.18
CA GLY A 344 31.64 -35.15 -9.47
C GLY A 344 30.50 -36.10 -9.86
N ALA A 345 29.25 -35.65 -9.89
CA ALA A 345 28.14 -36.44 -10.41
C ALA A 345 28.31 -36.69 -11.92
N THR A 346 28.08 -37.93 -12.35
CA THR A 346 28.17 -38.36 -13.75
C THR A 346 26.81 -38.78 -14.30
N PRO A 347 26.58 -38.72 -15.62
CA PRO A 347 25.39 -39.28 -16.25
C PRO A 347 25.11 -40.73 -15.83
N ALA A 348 23.88 -40.99 -15.38
CA ALA A 348 23.37 -42.29 -15.00
C ALA A 348 22.33 -42.77 -16.01
N GLY A 349 22.82 -43.33 -17.12
CA GLY A 349 22.02 -43.83 -18.24
C GLY A 349 21.87 -42.84 -19.38
N GLU A 350 21.12 -43.26 -20.40
CA GLU A 350 20.88 -42.48 -21.61
C GLU A 350 19.85 -41.35 -21.38
N PRO A 351 20.00 -40.19 -22.04
CA PRO A 351 18.99 -39.13 -22.01
C PRO A 351 17.62 -39.62 -22.50
N ILE A 352 16.57 -39.33 -21.73
CA ILE A 352 15.20 -39.72 -22.03
C ILE A 352 14.51 -38.57 -22.78
N PRO A 353 14.06 -38.76 -24.04
CA PRO A 353 13.37 -37.71 -24.78
C PRO A 353 11.97 -37.45 -24.20
N PHE A 354 11.52 -36.20 -24.27
CA PHE A 354 10.16 -35.81 -23.95
C PHE A 354 9.65 -34.71 -24.88
N ALA A 355 8.33 -34.59 -24.96
CA ALA A 355 7.66 -33.48 -25.62
C ALA A 355 6.32 -33.18 -24.93
N THR A 356 5.98 -31.90 -24.83
CA THR A 356 4.66 -31.42 -24.43
C THR A 356 3.82 -31.16 -25.67
N LYS A 357 2.51 -30.97 -25.47
CA LYS A 357 1.60 -30.66 -26.58
C LYS A 357 1.84 -29.23 -27.07
N LEU A 358 1.79 -29.03 -28.39
CA LEU A 358 1.65 -27.72 -29.00
C LEU A 358 0.37 -27.02 -28.55
N SER A 359 0.34 -25.70 -28.62
CA SER A 359 -0.85 -24.90 -28.33
C SER A 359 -0.95 -23.71 -29.27
N LYS A 360 -2.17 -23.27 -29.54
CA LYS A 360 -2.46 -22.03 -30.26
C LYS A 360 -3.71 -21.36 -29.70
N GLY A 361 -3.62 -20.06 -29.50
CA GLY A 361 -4.67 -19.22 -28.95
C GLY A 361 -4.93 -18.04 -29.87
N LYS A 362 -6.19 -17.58 -29.92
CA LYS A 362 -6.54 -16.34 -30.60
C LYS A 362 -7.67 -15.66 -29.85
N PHE A 363 -7.44 -14.42 -29.46
CA PHE A 363 -8.44 -13.57 -28.84
C PHE A 363 -8.42 -12.20 -29.52
N GLN A 364 -9.55 -11.81 -30.12
CA GLN A 364 -9.67 -10.58 -30.89
C GLN A 364 -8.55 -10.43 -31.97
N LYS A 365 -7.70 -9.40 -31.84
CA LYS A 365 -6.59 -9.09 -32.75
C LYS A 365 -5.28 -9.78 -32.35
N ASP A 366 -5.29 -10.55 -31.27
CA ASP A 366 -4.12 -11.17 -30.69
C ASP A 366 -4.14 -12.66 -30.94
N SER A 367 -2.97 -13.24 -31.21
CA SER A 367 -2.81 -14.68 -31.34
C SER A 367 -1.44 -15.12 -30.92
N SER A 368 -1.35 -16.34 -30.45
CA SER A 368 -0.11 -16.98 -30.03
C SER A 368 -0.09 -18.43 -30.48
N GLU A 369 1.10 -18.95 -30.78
CA GLU A 369 1.34 -20.36 -31.00
C GLU A 369 2.67 -20.79 -30.40
N THR A 370 2.70 -22.02 -29.89
CA THR A 370 3.90 -22.72 -29.44
C THR A 370 3.97 -24.10 -30.11
N THR A 371 5.16 -24.55 -30.45
CA THR A 371 5.42 -25.94 -30.86
C THR A 371 5.28 -26.94 -29.72
N GLY A 372 5.21 -26.46 -28.47
CA GLY A 372 5.33 -27.26 -27.27
C GLY A 372 6.80 -27.52 -26.91
N SER A 373 7.10 -27.56 -25.62
CA SER A 373 8.44 -27.85 -25.13
C SER A 373 8.86 -29.29 -25.41
N SER A 374 10.01 -29.45 -26.05
CA SER A 374 10.62 -30.75 -26.31
C SER A 374 12.09 -30.75 -25.93
N GLY A 375 12.61 -31.93 -25.59
CA GLY A 375 14.00 -32.05 -25.19
C GLY A 375 14.29 -33.38 -24.50
N GLN A 376 15.17 -33.33 -23.50
CA GLN A 376 15.71 -34.52 -22.86
C GLN A 376 15.75 -34.38 -21.34
N ILE A 377 15.58 -35.51 -20.66
CA ILE A 377 15.77 -35.68 -19.22
C ILE A 377 17.00 -36.57 -19.03
N LEU A 378 18.03 -36.03 -18.39
CA LEU A 378 19.25 -36.72 -18.02
C LEU A 378 19.24 -36.99 -16.52
N ARG A 379 19.42 -38.26 -16.14
CA ARG A 379 19.63 -38.67 -14.74
C ARG A 379 21.10 -38.65 -14.41
N MET A 380 21.43 -38.21 -13.21
CA MET A 380 22.79 -38.16 -12.68
C MET A 380 22.98 -39.20 -11.58
N SER A 381 24.22 -39.58 -11.31
CA SER A 381 24.59 -40.62 -10.33
C SER A 381 24.23 -40.28 -8.88
N ASP A 382 24.09 -38.99 -8.57
CA ASP A 382 23.66 -38.45 -7.27
C ASP A 382 22.12 -38.43 -7.11
N GLY A 383 21.37 -38.88 -8.12
CA GLY A 383 19.91 -38.83 -8.15
C GLY A 383 19.34 -37.49 -8.67
N THR A 384 20.18 -36.54 -9.06
CA THR A 384 19.75 -35.30 -9.72
C THR A 384 19.13 -35.62 -11.08
N GLU A 385 17.99 -35.02 -11.39
CA GLU A 385 17.39 -35.05 -12.73
C GLU A 385 17.56 -33.68 -13.41
N ILE A 386 18.16 -33.69 -14.61
CA ILE A 386 18.39 -32.53 -15.45
C ILE A 386 17.44 -32.60 -16.63
N THR A 387 16.55 -31.63 -16.77
CA THR A 387 15.74 -31.46 -18.00
C THR A 387 16.28 -30.29 -18.80
N THR A 388 16.59 -30.51 -20.07
CA THR A 388 16.86 -29.45 -21.06
C THR A 388 15.74 -29.45 -22.08
N ALA A 389 15.17 -28.29 -22.34
CA ALA A 389 13.98 -28.17 -23.19
C ALA A 389 14.06 -26.93 -24.08
N ALA A 390 13.42 -27.00 -25.24
CA ALA A 390 13.20 -25.86 -26.12
C ALA A 390 11.79 -25.89 -26.72
N GLU A 391 11.24 -24.72 -27.01
CA GLU A 391 10.01 -24.54 -27.79
C GLU A 391 10.13 -23.31 -28.68
N ASP A 392 9.48 -23.34 -29.84
CA ASP A 392 9.40 -22.20 -30.74
C ASP A 392 8.07 -21.49 -30.54
N LEU A 393 8.14 -20.17 -30.40
CA LEU A 393 7.00 -19.33 -30.09
C LEU A 393 6.79 -18.30 -31.22
N HIS A 394 5.52 -18.01 -31.49
CA HIS A 394 5.12 -16.96 -32.41
C HIS A 394 3.89 -16.25 -31.87
N ALA A 395 3.86 -14.92 -31.97
CA ALA A 395 2.73 -14.13 -31.50
C ALA A 395 2.46 -12.91 -32.37
N VAL A 396 1.19 -12.53 -32.37
CA VAL A 396 0.64 -11.30 -32.92
C VAL A 396 -0.06 -10.58 -31.77
N ARG A 397 0.27 -9.30 -31.55
CA ARG A 397 -0.34 -8.45 -30.52
C ARG A 397 -0.80 -7.15 -31.16
N GLU A 398 -2.05 -6.77 -30.93
CA GLU A 398 -2.69 -5.58 -31.51
C GLU A 398 -2.57 -5.54 -33.05
N ALA A 399 -2.70 -6.71 -33.70
CA ALA A 399 -2.49 -6.91 -35.13
C ALA A 399 -1.05 -6.64 -35.63
N LYS A 400 -0.07 -6.55 -34.74
CA LYS A 400 1.36 -6.50 -35.08
C LYS A 400 2.00 -7.86 -34.85
N ASP A 401 2.60 -8.41 -35.90
CA ASP A 401 3.44 -9.61 -35.83
C ASP A 401 4.72 -9.29 -35.01
N LEU A 402 4.94 -10.05 -33.94
CA LEU A 402 6.09 -9.92 -33.06
C LEU A 402 7.26 -10.81 -33.50
N GLY A 403 7.05 -11.67 -34.48
CA GLY A 403 8.03 -12.61 -35.03
C GLY A 403 8.10 -13.93 -34.26
N ARG A 404 9.08 -14.73 -34.65
CA ARG A 404 9.39 -16.01 -34.00
C ARG A 404 10.52 -15.83 -33.00
N LEU A 405 10.44 -16.56 -31.90
CA LEU A 405 11.53 -16.72 -30.95
C LEU A 405 11.63 -18.19 -30.54
N THR A 406 12.82 -18.59 -30.08
CA THR A 406 13.02 -19.91 -29.48
C THR A 406 13.25 -19.70 -27.99
N ALA A 407 12.41 -20.31 -27.18
CA ALA A 407 12.54 -20.31 -25.73
C ALA A 407 13.19 -21.61 -25.26
N THR A 408 13.95 -21.52 -24.18
CA THR A 408 14.67 -22.67 -23.61
C THR A 408 14.46 -22.76 -22.11
N GLN A 409 14.48 -23.98 -21.60
CA GLN A 409 14.44 -24.24 -20.16
C GLN A 409 15.53 -25.22 -19.76
N ARG A 410 16.13 -24.95 -18.60
CA ARG A 410 16.96 -25.88 -17.86
C ARG A 410 16.34 -26.10 -16.49
N ARG A 411 15.87 -27.32 -16.23
CA ARG A 411 15.28 -27.73 -14.95
C ARG A 411 16.24 -28.67 -14.25
N VAL A 412 16.48 -28.47 -12.97
CA VAL A 412 17.32 -29.35 -12.15
C VAL A 412 16.54 -29.72 -10.91
N ARG A 413 16.23 -31.01 -10.79
CA ARG A 413 15.51 -31.57 -9.66
C ARG A 413 16.48 -32.28 -8.74
N LYS A 414 16.50 -31.87 -7.47
CA LYS A 414 17.20 -32.53 -6.37
C LYS A 414 16.21 -32.81 -5.24
N GLY A 415 15.90 -34.07 -5.00
CA GLY A 415 14.91 -34.46 -4.01
C GLY A 415 13.50 -33.89 -4.31
N ASN A 416 12.97 -33.09 -3.37
CA ASN A 416 11.65 -32.44 -3.50
C ASN A 416 11.70 -31.08 -4.20
N ILE A 417 12.89 -30.50 -4.44
CA ILE A 417 13.03 -29.17 -5.04
C ILE A 417 13.40 -29.31 -6.52
N THR A 418 12.77 -28.51 -7.37
CA THR A 418 13.20 -28.28 -8.74
C THR A 418 13.46 -26.81 -8.99
N THR A 419 14.63 -26.52 -9.54
CA THR A 419 15.07 -25.17 -9.91
C THR A 419 15.07 -25.04 -11.43
N ILE A 420 14.49 -23.96 -11.96
CA ILE A 420 14.22 -23.81 -13.39
C ILE A 420 14.75 -22.46 -13.87
N ARG A 421 15.69 -22.50 -14.82
CA ARG A 421 16.06 -21.35 -15.64
C ARG A 421 15.26 -21.38 -16.94
N GLN A 422 14.65 -20.24 -17.29
CA GLN A 422 13.86 -20.09 -18.50
C GLN A 422 14.31 -18.85 -19.27
N ASN A 423 14.63 -19.02 -20.55
CA ASN A 423 15.18 -17.96 -21.39
C ASN A 423 14.35 -17.82 -22.67
N GLY A 424 14.31 -16.61 -23.23
CA GLY A 424 13.69 -16.35 -24.53
C GLY A 424 12.17 -16.26 -24.51
N TYR A 425 11.51 -16.30 -23.36
CA TYR A 425 10.04 -16.26 -23.30
C TYR A 425 9.41 -14.87 -23.48
N ALA A 426 10.21 -13.79 -23.52
CA ALA A 426 9.74 -12.41 -23.65
C ALA A 426 10.25 -11.74 -24.92
N TYR A 427 9.34 -11.16 -25.72
CA TYR A 427 9.65 -10.56 -27.02
C TYR A 427 10.52 -9.30 -26.92
N LYS A 428 10.54 -8.61 -25.78
CA LYS A 428 11.43 -7.46 -25.54
C LYS A 428 12.68 -7.83 -24.73
N GLY A 429 13.08 -9.11 -24.73
CA GLY A 429 14.35 -9.55 -24.14
C GLY A 429 14.42 -9.47 -22.62
N ARG A 430 13.27 -9.51 -21.93
CA ARG A 430 13.24 -9.62 -20.46
C ARG A 430 13.82 -10.97 -20.04
N GLU A 431 14.81 -10.93 -19.17
CA GLU A 431 15.32 -12.10 -18.48
C GLU A 431 14.50 -12.38 -17.22
N PHE A 432 14.29 -13.67 -16.94
CA PHE A 432 13.56 -14.10 -15.75
C PHE A 432 14.53 -14.57 -14.68
N ARG A 433 14.21 -14.20 -13.44
CA ARG A 433 14.83 -14.84 -12.28
C ARG A 433 14.49 -16.33 -12.25
N VAL A 434 15.35 -17.08 -11.60
CA VAL A 434 15.21 -18.53 -11.48
C VAL A 434 13.92 -18.87 -10.74
N VAL A 435 13.20 -19.85 -11.29
CA VAL A 435 11.98 -20.40 -10.72
C VAL A 435 12.35 -21.52 -9.76
N ARG A 436 11.64 -21.60 -8.63
CA ARG A 436 11.75 -22.70 -7.67
C ARG A 436 10.39 -23.32 -7.45
N ILE A 437 10.33 -24.65 -7.51
CA ILE A 437 9.12 -25.40 -7.18
C ILE A 437 9.46 -26.49 -6.19
N GLU A 438 8.50 -26.80 -5.34
CA GLU A 438 8.63 -27.86 -4.34
C GLU A 438 7.42 -28.80 -4.38
N GLU A 439 7.72 -30.09 -4.35
CA GLU A 439 6.71 -31.15 -4.28
C GLU A 439 6.13 -31.31 -2.87
N LYS A 440 6.87 -30.85 -1.86
CA LYS A 440 6.50 -30.89 -0.44
C LYS A 440 7.06 -29.67 0.26
N PHE A 441 6.23 -28.65 0.43
CA PHE A 441 6.56 -27.41 1.11
C PHE A 441 5.95 -27.40 2.51
N GLY A 442 6.72 -26.92 3.50
CA GLY A 442 6.32 -26.92 4.91
C GLY A 442 5.29 -25.85 5.29
N GLY A 443 5.01 -24.91 4.37
CA GLY A 443 4.25 -23.70 4.64
C GLY A 443 5.18 -22.48 4.76
N PHE A 444 4.59 -21.29 4.78
CA PHE A 444 5.35 -20.06 4.95
C PHE A 444 5.75 -19.88 6.42
N GLU A 445 7.01 -19.58 6.70
CA GLU A 445 7.43 -19.08 8.01
C GLU A 445 7.06 -17.60 8.17
N GLY A 446 6.27 -17.30 9.20
CA GLY A 446 5.73 -15.96 9.45
C GLY A 446 4.58 -15.57 8.51
N ASN A 447 3.72 -14.66 8.97
CA ASN A 447 2.50 -14.27 8.23
C ASN A 447 2.64 -12.95 7.45
N SER A 448 3.83 -12.34 7.37
CA SER A 448 3.97 -11.03 6.72
C SER A 448 3.73 -11.14 5.21
N GLY A 449 2.62 -10.55 4.75
CA GLY A 449 2.29 -10.43 3.33
C GLY A 449 1.73 -11.68 2.66
N VAL A 450 1.49 -12.77 3.41
CA VAL A 450 0.83 -13.98 2.89
C VAL A 450 -0.68 -13.80 2.97
N GLU A 451 -1.37 -14.03 1.86
CA GLU A 451 -2.82 -13.92 1.77
C GLU A 451 -3.43 -15.14 1.10
N GLU A 452 -4.62 -15.56 1.54
CA GLU A 452 -5.39 -16.59 0.84
C GLU A 452 -6.21 -15.95 -0.28
N VAL A 453 -6.04 -16.43 -1.51
CA VAL A 453 -6.75 -15.90 -2.69
C VAL A 453 -7.26 -17.00 -3.60
N LYS A 454 -8.27 -16.67 -4.38
CA LYS A 454 -8.69 -17.48 -5.52
C LYS A 454 -7.69 -17.30 -6.67
N ALA A 455 -7.10 -18.41 -7.09
CA ALA A 455 -6.28 -18.53 -8.27
C ALA A 455 -7.04 -19.22 -9.40
N THR A 456 -6.81 -18.76 -10.63
CA THR A 456 -7.25 -19.40 -11.87
C THR A 456 -6.05 -19.71 -12.76
N GLN A 457 -6.30 -20.37 -13.89
CA GLN A 457 -5.26 -20.68 -14.89
C GLN A 457 -5.44 -19.83 -16.13
N PHE A 458 -4.33 -19.42 -16.73
CA PHE A 458 -4.30 -18.74 -18.03
C PHE A 458 -3.14 -19.24 -18.92
N GLY A 459 -3.13 -18.78 -20.16
CA GLY A 459 -2.06 -19.10 -21.11
C GLY A 459 -2.33 -20.39 -21.88
N LYS A 460 -1.49 -21.42 -21.68
CA LYS A 460 -1.51 -22.63 -22.52
C LYS A 460 -2.88 -23.32 -22.48
N PHE A 461 -3.45 -23.60 -23.65
CA PHE A 461 -4.80 -24.14 -23.87
C PHE A 461 -5.98 -23.24 -23.47
N ASP A 462 -5.71 -22.01 -23.03
CA ASP A 462 -6.76 -21.03 -22.83
C ASP A 462 -7.16 -20.40 -24.17
N LYS A 463 -8.48 -20.33 -24.41
CA LYS A 463 -9.06 -19.73 -25.62
C LYS A 463 -9.48 -18.27 -25.41
N GLN A 464 -9.50 -17.80 -24.16
CA GLN A 464 -9.98 -16.47 -23.77
C GLN A 464 -8.85 -15.46 -23.63
N ASP A 465 -7.60 -15.91 -23.62
CA ASP A 465 -6.40 -15.08 -23.66
C ASP A 465 -5.78 -15.14 -25.07
N GLY A 466 -5.24 -14.00 -25.54
CA GLY A 466 -4.39 -13.94 -26.72
C GLY A 466 -3.07 -14.70 -26.52
N GLY A 467 -2.74 -15.05 -25.27
CA GLY A 467 -1.57 -15.84 -24.88
C GLY A 467 -0.28 -15.05 -24.91
N THR A 468 -0.40 -13.72 -24.92
CA THR A 468 0.69 -12.76 -24.91
C THR A 468 0.46 -11.83 -23.73
N GLY A 469 1.34 -11.92 -22.73
CA GLY A 469 1.33 -11.07 -21.56
C GLY A 469 1.47 -9.59 -21.91
N SER A 470 1.24 -8.76 -20.91
CA SER A 470 1.10 -7.32 -21.05
C SER A 470 2.39 -6.65 -21.57
N GLY A 471 2.18 -5.48 -22.20
CA GLY A 471 3.27 -4.64 -22.67
C GLY A 471 4.17 -4.09 -21.56
N ALA A 472 3.66 -4.01 -20.33
CA ALA A 472 4.38 -3.56 -19.14
C ALA A 472 5.40 -4.60 -18.64
N GLU A 473 5.17 -5.88 -18.92
CA GLU A 473 5.99 -7.03 -18.51
C GLU A 473 6.89 -7.53 -19.64
N ASN A 474 7.10 -6.68 -20.65
CA ASN A 474 7.91 -6.95 -21.84
C ASN A 474 7.37 -8.03 -22.79
N ILE A 475 6.04 -8.22 -22.81
CA ILE A 475 5.32 -9.05 -23.78
C ILE A 475 5.82 -10.51 -23.70
N VAL A 476 5.37 -11.23 -22.68
CA VAL A 476 5.75 -12.62 -22.42
C VAL A 476 4.81 -13.57 -23.17
N GLN A 477 5.32 -14.65 -23.76
CA GLN A 477 4.47 -15.66 -24.39
C GLN A 477 3.84 -16.57 -23.32
N THR A 478 2.64 -16.26 -22.84
CA THR A 478 1.96 -16.99 -21.76
C THR A 478 1.29 -18.28 -22.23
N ASN A 479 0.97 -18.41 -23.51
CA ASN A 479 0.48 -19.65 -24.14
C ASN A 479 1.60 -20.65 -24.47
N SER A 480 2.66 -20.67 -23.66
CA SER A 480 3.83 -21.55 -23.79
C SER A 480 4.00 -22.42 -22.53
N ASP A 481 5.09 -23.18 -22.40
CA ASP A 481 5.42 -23.88 -21.14
C ASP A 481 6.16 -22.99 -20.12
N VAL A 482 6.09 -21.65 -20.26
CA VAL A 482 6.65 -20.67 -19.31
C VAL A 482 6.11 -20.88 -17.89
N TRP A 483 6.99 -20.73 -16.91
CA TRP A 483 6.65 -20.73 -15.49
C TRP A 483 6.46 -19.30 -15.02
N GLY A 484 5.22 -18.91 -14.69
CA GLY A 484 4.92 -17.53 -14.34
C GLY A 484 3.56 -17.38 -13.68
N ALA A 485 3.33 -16.19 -13.16
CA ALA A 485 2.04 -15.78 -12.64
C ALA A 485 1.62 -14.42 -13.21
N SER A 486 0.32 -14.19 -13.25
CA SER A 486 -0.31 -12.91 -13.54
C SER A 486 -1.06 -12.47 -12.29
N VAL A 487 -0.87 -11.24 -11.87
CA VAL A 487 -1.47 -10.71 -10.63
C VAL A 487 -2.37 -9.52 -10.94
N LYS A 488 -3.52 -9.47 -10.27
CA LYS A 488 -4.50 -8.39 -10.45
C LYS A 488 -3.83 -7.03 -10.25
N LYS A 489 -4.12 -6.09 -11.14
CA LYS A 489 -3.45 -4.78 -11.17
C LYS A 489 -3.61 -4.05 -9.83
N SER A 490 -4.81 -4.03 -9.26
CA SER A 490 -5.06 -3.40 -7.95
C SER A 490 -4.26 -4.04 -6.80
N ARG A 491 -3.87 -5.31 -6.91
CA ARG A 491 -2.97 -5.97 -5.95
C ARG A 491 -1.54 -5.50 -6.11
N LEU A 492 -1.06 -5.40 -7.35
CA LEU A 492 0.28 -4.85 -7.63
C LEU A 492 0.39 -3.41 -7.13
N GLU A 493 -0.61 -2.56 -7.39
CA GLU A 493 -0.63 -1.19 -6.88
C GLU A 493 -0.57 -1.13 -5.35
N ARG A 494 -1.27 -2.04 -4.66
CA ARG A 494 -1.26 -2.14 -3.20
C ARG A 494 0.09 -2.59 -2.66
N VAL A 495 0.69 -3.62 -3.28
CA VAL A 495 1.97 -4.19 -2.85
C VAL A 495 3.12 -3.21 -3.05
N PHE A 496 3.18 -2.54 -4.19
CA PHE A 496 4.26 -1.61 -4.50
C PHE A 496 3.97 -0.16 -4.06
N GLY A 497 2.79 0.10 -3.48
CA GLY A 497 2.43 1.39 -2.89
C GLY A 497 2.31 2.55 -3.87
N LYS A 498 2.18 2.29 -5.19
CA LYS A 498 2.12 3.34 -6.21
C LYS A 498 1.21 2.97 -7.38
N PRO A 499 0.64 3.95 -8.11
CA PRO A 499 -0.24 3.69 -9.25
C PRO A 499 0.46 2.86 -10.33
N PHE A 500 -0.27 1.96 -11.00
CA PHE A 500 0.32 1.02 -11.96
C PHE A 500 0.98 1.73 -13.15
N LYS A 501 0.52 2.93 -13.49
CA LYS A 501 1.16 3.75 -14.52
C LYS A 501 2.64 4.06 -14.21
N GLN A 502 3.01 4.13 -12.94
CA GLN A 502 4.38 4.31 -12.48
C GLN A 502 5.13 2.96 -12.33
N LEU A 503 4.40 1.86 -12.13
CA LEU A 503 4.97 0.51 -12.06
C LEU A 503 5.27 -0.08 -13.41
N ALA A 504 4.48 0.24 -14.42
CA ALA A 504 4.55 -0.36 -15.74
C ALA A 504 5.95 -0.20 -16.34
N GLY A 505 6.63 -1.32 -16.60
CA GLY A 505 8.00 -1.35 -17.12
C GLY A 505 9.10 -0.99 -16.11
N SER A 506 8.76 -0.77 -14.83
CA SER A 506 9.74 -0.51 -13.78
C SER A 506 10.58 -1.75 -13.46
N ALA A 507 11.82 -1.54 -12.98
CA ALA A 507 12.69 -2.64 -12.56
C ALA A 507 12.07 -3.45 -11.41
N GLU A 508 11.35 -2.80 -10.49
CA GLU A 508 10.64 -3.45 -9.38
C GLU A 508 9.59 -4.43 -9.91
N LEU A 509 8.72 -3.99 -10.82
CA LEU A 509 7.70 -4.86 -11.42
C LEU A 509 8.31 -5.99 -12.26
N LEU A 510 9.36 -5.69 -13.02
CA LEU A 510 10.04 -6.66 -13.88
C LEU A 510 10.88 -7.69 -13.12
N SER A 511 11.26 -7.40 -11.87
CA SER A 511 12.00 -8.33 -11.00
C SER A 511 11.14 -9.04 -9.96
N ALA A 512 9.85 -8.66 -9.87
CA ALA A 512 8.88 -9.22 -8.94
C ALA A 512 8.71 -10.73 -9.12
N MET A 513 8.71 -11.44 -8.00
CA MET A 513 8.41 -12.85 -7.90
C MET A 513 7.08 -13.05 -7.17
N VAL A 514 6.36 -14.09 -7.55
CA VAL A 514 5.10 -14.51 -6.96
C VAL A 514 5.32 -15.88 -6.34
N GLU A 515 5.08 -15.96 -5.05
CA GLU A 515 5.16 -17.19 -4.27
C GLU A 515 3.76 -17.71 -4.02
N VAL A 516 3.53 -18.98 -4.35
CA VAL A 516 2.21 -19.59 -4.34
C VAL A 516 2.31 -20.97 -3.71
N PHE A 517 1.47 -21.22 -2.72
CA PHE A 517 1.39 -22.48 -2.01
C PHE A 517 -0.05 -23.00 -2.04
N ASN A 518 -0.23 -24.23 -2.53
CA ASN A 518 -1.48 -24.94 -2.40
C ASN A 518 -1.40 -25.90 -1.22
N GLU A 519 -2.02 -25.53 -0.10
CA GLU A 519 -2.05 -26.32 1.12
C GLU A 519 -2.65 -27.72 0.92
N LYS A 520 -3.62 -27.86 0.00
CA LYS A 520 -4.28 -29.15 -0.24
C LYS A 520 -3.36 -30.16 -0.89
N THR A 521 -2.44 -29.71 -1.74
CA THR A 521 -1.48 -30.59 -2.42
C THR A 521 -0.12 -30.59 -1.74
N GLY A 522 0.15 -29.63 -0.83
CA GLY A 522 1.44 -29.46 -0.19
C GLY A 522 2.52 -28.92 -1.13
N LYS A 523 2.12 -28.34 -2.27
CA LYS A 523 3.04 -27.93 -3.35
C LYS A 523 3.20 -26.43 -3.42
N PHE A 524 4.43 -26.02 -3.74
CA PHE A 524 4.83 -24.62 -3.79
C PHE A 524 5.47 -24.27 -5.13
N ALA A 525 5.31 -23.01 -5.53
CA ALA A 525 6.00 -22.41 -6.65
C ALA A 525 6.38 -20.95 -6.35
N ARG A 526 7.62 -20.58 -6.64
CA ARG A 526 8.12 -19.21 -6.70
C ARG A 526 8.47 -18.89 -8.15
N VAL A 527 7.69 -18.00 -8.76
CA VAL A 527 7.72 -17.76 -10.21
C VAL A 527 7.73 -16.27 -10.53
N PRO A 528 8.28 -15.82 -11.66
CA PRO A 528 8.23 -14.42 -12.04
C PRO A 528 6.80 -13.96 -12.35
N LEU A 529 6.53 -12.68 -12.11
CA LEU A 529 5.35 -12.00 -12.64
C LEU A 529 5.50 -11.84 -14.16
N VAL A 530 4.66 -12.50 -14.96
CA VAL A 530 4.76 -12.52 -16.43
C VAL A 530 3.67 -11.74 -17.13
N ASP A 531 2.62 -11.34 -16.42
CA ASP A 531 1.50 -10.58 -16.95
C ASP A 531 0.76 -9.85 -15.81
N VAL A 532 -0.20 -8.99 -16.18
CA VAL A 532 -1.07 -8.26 -15.25
C VAL A 532 -2.52 -8.56 -15.56
N GLY A 533 -3.16 -9.20 -14.60
CA GLY A 533 -4.45 -9.87 -14.71
C GLY A 533 -4.61 -10.81 -13.51
N PRO A 534 -5.79 -11.35 -13.21
CA PRO A 534 -7.04 -11.27 -13.94
C PRO A 534 -7.64 -9.86 -13.97
N ARG A 535 -8.68 -9.68 -14.80
CA ARG A 535 -9.46 -8.44 -14.86
C ARG A 535 -10.01 -8.08 -13.47
N GLU A 536 -10.13 -6.78 -13.21
CA GLU A 536 -10.60 -6.26 -11.91
C GLU A 536 -12.03 -6.69 -11.53
N ASP A 537 -12.86 -7.05 -12.51
CA ASP A 537 -14.23 -7.54 -12.29
C ASP A 537 -14.31 -9.03 -11.94
N LEU A 538 -13.20 -9.77 -12.01
CA LEU A 538 -13.14 -11.18 -11.65
C LEU A 538 -12.78 -11.35 -10.17
N GLU A 539 -13.36 -12.38 -9.55
CA GLU A 539 -13.06 -12.74 -8.16
C GLU A 539 -11.62 -13.23 -7.96
N ALA A 540 -11.05 -13.88 -8.97
CA ALA A 540 -9.66 -14.31 -8.91
C ALA A 540 -8.74 -13.11 -8.72
N GLU A 541 -7.70 -13.26 -7.91
CA GLU A 541 -6.66 -12.24 -7.68
C GLU A 541 -5.34 -12.62 -8.39
N LEU A 542 -5.24 -13.87 -8.82
CA LEU A 542 -4.06 -14.52 -9.33
C LEU A 542 -4.45 -15.43 -10.51
N ASP A 543 -3.71 -15.32 -11.61
CA ASP A 543 -3.79 -16.21 -12.76
C ASP A 543 -2.43 -16.93 -12.90
N LEU A 544 -2.45 -18.26 -12.96
CA LEU A 544 -1.27 -19.10 -13.01
C LEU A 544 -1.07 -19.63 -14.42
N THR A 545 0.17 -19.61 -14.92
CA THR A 545 0.44 -20.26 -16.19
C THR A 545 0.17 -21.76 -16.07
N PHE A 546 -0.19 -22.42 -17.18
CA PHE A 546 -0.48 -23.85 -17.22
C PHE A 546 0.56 -24.71 -16.48
N SER A 547 1.85 -24.43 -16.67
CA SER A 547 2.94 -25.15 -15.97
C SER A 547 2.84 -25.06 -14.44
N VAL A 548 2.45 -23.89 -13.92
CA VAL A 548 2.30 -23.65 -12.48
C VAL A 548 1.02 -24.28 -11.94
N ASP A 549 -0.10 -24.13 -12.65
CA ASP A 549 -1.39 -24.73 -12.26
C ASP A 549 -1.31 -26.26 -12.18
N GLU A 550 -0.70 -26.89 -13.20
CA GLU A 550 -0.48 -28.35 -13.25
C GLU A 550 0.45 -28.81 -12.13
N HIS A 551 1.53 -28.07 -11.85
CA HIS A 551 2.43 -28.40 -10.74
C HIS A 551 1.67 -28.37 -9.42
N LEU A 552 1.01 -27.26 -9.11
CA LEU A 552 0.27 -27.06 -7.86
C LEU A 552 -0.95 -27.98 -7.75
N GLY A 553 -1.44 -28.55 -8.85
CA GLY A 553 -2.62 -29.42 -8.88
C GLY A 553 -3.93 -28.65 -8.71
N ASN A 554 -3.96 -27.40 -9.15
CA ASN A 554 -5.10 -26.48 -9.00
C ASN A 554 -6.25 -26.79 -9.96
N LYS A 555 -5.96 -27.42 -11.11
CA LYS A 555 -6.95 -27.83 -12.12
C LYS A 555 -7.77 -26.65 -12.64
N GLY A 556 -7.12 -25.51 -12.82
CA GLY A 556 -7.68 -24.28 -13.35
C GLY A 556 -8.45 -23.42 -12.35
N SER A 557 -8.69 -23.88 -11.12
CA SER A 557 -9.21 -23.02 -10.05
C SER A 557 -9.00 -23.60 -8.65
N ALA A 558 -8.34 -22.85 -7.78
CA ALA A 558 -8.15 -23.21 -6.37
C ALA A 558 -8.03 -21.97 -5.49
N HIS A 559 -8.27 -22.13 -4.18
CA HIS A 559 -7.77 -21.18 -3.19
C HIS A 559 -6.34 -21.58 -2.83
N VAL A 560 -5.44 -20.61 -2.80
CA VAL A 560 -4.02 -20.77 -2.53
C VAL A 560 -3.54 -19.66 -1.60
N LEU A 561 -2.48 -19.94 -0.85
CA LEU A 561 -1.73 -18.92 -0.13
C LEU A 561 -0.73 -18.29 -1.10
N PHE A 562 -0.69 -16.96 -1.16
CA PHE A 562 0.19 -16.24 -2.07
C PHE A 562 0.83 -15.02 -1.42
N ARG A 563 2.02 -14.64 -1.92
CA ARG A 563 2.64 -13.33 -1.66
C ARG A 563 3.49 -12.89 -2.86
N ILE A 564 3.81 -11.59 -2.90
CA ILE A 564 4.70 -11.00 -3.91
C ILE A 564 5.99 -10.58 -3.21
N THR A 565 7.14 -10.92 -3.79
CA THR A 565 8.49 -10.67 -3.23
C THR A 565 9.43 -10.03 -4.24
#